data_AF-A0A1Y2LFY8-F1
#
_entry.id   AF-A0A1Y2LFY8-F1
#
_cell.length_a   1.000
_cell.length_b   1.000
_cell.length_c   1.000
_cell.angle_alpha   90.00
_cell.angle_beta   90.00
_cell.angle_gamma   90.00
#
_symmetry.space_group_name_H-M   'P 1'
#
loop_
_entity.id
_entity.type
_entity.pdbx_description
1 polymer ?
#
loop_
_entity_poly.entity_id
_entity_poly.type
_entity_poly.pdbx_seq_one_letter_code
_entity_poly.pdbx_strand_id
1 'polypeptide(L)'
;MKQSTATGSIKAKDSRLTAVQSRIGSFLYATWIMPLKVRLENDTLVIAAPSAMHADAARNRFGNQLKDTFKAAELRVYVDRSE
;
A
#
# COMPACT_ATOMS: atom_id res chain seq x y z
N MET A 1 -21.61 18.16 -6.08
CA MET A 1 -21.00 16.82 -5.96
C MET A 1 -20.08 16.84 -4.76
N LYS A 2 -20.38 16.08 -3.70
CA LYS A 2 -19.54 16.08 -2.48
C LYS A 2 -18.38 15.10 -2.71
N GLN A 3 -17.20 15.62 -3.04
CA GLN A 3 -15.95 14.86 -2.99
C GLN A 3 -15.66 14.58 -1.52
N SER A 4 -16.03 13.40 -1.05
CA SER A 4 -15.62 12.89 0.25
C SER A 4 -14.12 12.55 0.15
N THR A 5 -13.26 13.51 0.47
CA THR A 5 -11.82 13.28 0.67
C THR A 5 -11.65 12.36 1.87
N ALA A 6 -11.59 11.06 1.62
CA ALA A 6 -11.32 10.04 2.63
C ALA A 6 -9.83 10.09 3.01
N THR A 7 -9.47 11.03 3.89
CA THR A 7 -8.18 11.00 4.58
C THR A 7 -8.28 9.93 5.67
N GLY A 8 -7.75 8.73 5.40
CA GLY A 8 -7.87 7.60 6.31
C GLY A 8 -6.62 6.72 6.32
N SER A 9 -6.08 6.50 7.52
CA SER A 9 -5.05 5.48 7.75
C SER A 9 -5.64 4.11 7.43
N ILE A 10 -5.01 3.36 6.53
CA ILE A 10 -5.47 2.01 6.16
C ILE A 10 -5.00 1.06 7.25
N LYS A 11 -5.94 0.57 8.06
CA LYS A 11 -5.65 -0.44 9.09
C LYS A 11 -5.42 -1.81 8.42
N ALA A 12 -4.64 -2.68 9.05
CA ALA A 12 -4.35 -4.03 8.56
C ALA A 12 -5.59 -4.91 8.27
N LYS A 13 -6.77 -4.54 8.80
CA LYS A 13 -8.07 -5.21 8.55
C LYS A 13 -8.91 -4.55 7.45
N ASP A 14 -8.34 -3.62 6.68
CA ASP A 14 -9.03 -2.99 5.56
C ASP A 14 -9.24 -4.01 4.43
N SER A 15 -10.47 -4.12 3.92
CA SER A 15 -10.84 -5.09 2.88
C SER A 15 -9.98 -4.97 1.62
N ARG A 16 -9.37 -3.81 1.37
CA ARG A 16 -8.45 -3.59 0.25
C ARG A 16 -7.14 -4.36 0.44
N LEU A 17 -6.63 -4.49 1.67
CA LEU A 17 -5.44 -5.30 1.93
C LEU A 17 -5.69 -6.80 1.71
N THR A 18 -6.88 -7.28 2.09
CA THR A 18 -7.31 -8.66 1.79
C THR A 18 -7.40 -8.90 0.27
N ALA A 19 -7.86 -7.91 -0.50
CA ALA A 19 -7.88 -8.01 -1.96
C ALA A 19 -6.47 -8.08 -2.59
N VAL A 20 -5.49 -7.37 -2.02
CA VAL A 20 -4.08 -7.53 -2.43
C VAL A 20 -3.61 -8.96 -2.13
N GLN A 21 -3.89 -9.48 -0.94
CA GLN A 21 -3.52 -10.85 -0.53
C GLN A 21 -4.08 -11.91 -1.49
N SER A 22 -5.35 -11.80 -1.89
CA SER A 22 -5.97 -12.73 -2.85
C SER A 22 -5.32 -12.69 -4.24
N ARG A 23 -4.79 -11.53 -4.66
CA ARG A 23 -4.19 -11.34 -5.99
C ARG A 23 -2.76 -11.84 -6.09
N ILE A 24 -1.95 -11.62 -5.06
CA ILE A 24 -0.51 -11.96 -5.08
C ILE A 24 -0.20 -13.25 -4.32
N GLY A 25 -1.18 -13.81 -3.61
CA GLY A 25 -1.02 -14.99 -2.77
C GLY A 25 -0.50 -14.68 -1.37
N SER A 26 -0.88 -15.55 -0.43
CA SER A 26 -0.65 -15.34 1.01
C SER A 26 0.83 -15.18 1.38
N PHE A 27 1.72 -15.96 0.75
CA PHE A 27 3.16 -15.93 1.04
C PHE A 27 3.82 -14.61 0.62
N LEU A 28 3.56 -14.15 -0.60
CA LEU A 28 4.10 -12.88 -1.10
C LEU A 28 3.51 -11.69 -0.34
N TYR A 29 2.24 -11.77 0.03
CA TYR A 29 1.60 -10.75 0.86
C TYR A 29 2.26 -10.65 2.23
N ALA A 30 2.42 -11.75 2.95
CA ALA A 30 3.04 -11.77 4.27
C ALA A 30 4.48 -11.23 4.25
N THR A 31 5.23 -11.55 3.19
CA THR A 31 6.64 -11.14 3.07
C THR A 31 6.77 -9.67 2.69
N TRP A 32 6.01 -9.21 1.69
CA TRP A 32 6.31 -7.94 1.02
C TRP A 32 5.31 -6.82 1.31
N ILE A 33 4.05 -7.15 1.60
CA ILE A 33 2.96 -6.17 1.73
C ILE A 33 2.54 -5.97 3.18
N MET A 34 2.40 -7.05 3.94
CA MET A 34 2.03 -7.00 5.36
C MET A 34 2.92 -6.09 6.22
N PRO A 35 4.26 -6.02 6.03
CA PRO A 35 5.09 -5.14 6.85
C PRO A 35 5.04 -3.66 6.42
N LEU A 36 4.32 -3.33 5.34
CA LEU A 36 4.18 -1.95 4.87
C LEU A 36 3.13 -1.19 5.69
N LYS A 37 3.43 0.06 6.05
CA LYS A 37 2.41 0.99 6.54
C LYS A 37 1.81 1.72 5.34
N VAL A 38 0.52 1.53 5.10
CA VAL A 38 -0.17 2.08 3.92
C VAL A 38 -1.19 3.13 4.37
N ARG A 39 -1.23 4.26 3.67
CA ARG A 39 -2.26 5.31 3.83
C ARG A 39 -2.72 5.80 2.47
N LEU A 40 -3.96 6.25 2.37
CA LEU A 40 -4.49 6.88 1.16
C LEU A 40 -4.74 8.37 1.45
N GLU A 41 -4.11 9.24 0.68
CA GLU A 41 -4.23 10.70 0.81
C GLU A 41 -4.60 11.28 -0.55
N ASN A 42 -5.83 11.80 -0.70
CA ASN A 42 -6.28 12.50 -1.92
C ASN A 42 -5.87 11.76 -3.21
N ASP A 43 -6.30 10.50 -3.34
CA ASP A 43 -5.99 9.58 -4.46
C ASP A 43 -4.51 9.17 -4.62
N THR A 44 -3.65 9.54 -3.66
CA THR A 44 -2.26 9.08 -3.59
C THR A 44 -2.13 7.95 -2.57
N LEU A 45 -1.71 6.77 -3.03
CA LEU A 45 -1.33 5.68 -2.13
C LEU A 45 0.07 5.95 -1.59
N VAL A 46 0.16 6.14 -0.28
CA VAL A 46 1.41 6.46 0.40
C VAL A 46 1.83 5.27 1.26
N ILE A 47 3.04 4.79 1.03
CA ILE A 47 3.58 3.56 1.61
C ILE A 47 4.87 3.89 2.36
N ALA A 48 4.89 3.61 3.66
CA ALA A 48 6.10 3.56 4.45
C ALA A 48 6.56 2.10 4.57
N ALA A 49 7.72 1.80 4.01
CA ALA A 49 8.32 0.47 4.02
C ALA A 49 9.41 0.37 5.09
N PRO A 50 9.57 -0.78 5.78
CA PRO A 50 10.58 -0.93 6.84
C PRO A 50 12.01 -0.98 6.32
N SER A 51 12.22 -1.23 5.02
CA SER A 51 13.55 -1.24 4.41
C SER A 51 13.50 -0.87 2.92
N ALA A 52 14.65 -0.53 2.34
CA ALA A 52 14.78 -0.24 0.92
C ALA A 52 14.31 -1.39 0.03
N MET A 53 14.57 -2.65 0.45
CA MET A 53 14.13 -3.84 -0.28
C MET A 53 12.60 -3.94 -0.34
N HIS A 54 11.91 -3.63 0.77
CA HIS A 54 10.44 -3.60 0.79
C HIS A 54 9.88 -2.42 0.00
N ALA A 55 10.54 -1.27 0.04
CA ALA A 55 10.15 -0.11 -0.76
C ALA A 55 10.26 -0.39 -2.27
N ASP A 56 11.34 -1.04 -2.69
CA ASP A 56 11.56 -1.43 -4.07
C ASP A 56 10.50 -2.43 -4.54
N ALA A 57 10.25 -3.47 -3.76
CA ALA A 57 9.21 -4.46 -4.05
C ALA A 57 7.82 -3.79 -4.16
N ALA A 58 7.47 -2.90 -3.22
CA ALA A 58 6.20 -2.19 -3.24
C ALA A 58 6.05 -1.28 -4.47
N ARG A 59 7.14 -0.64 -4.92
CA ARG A 59 7.12 0.26 -6.08
C ARG A 59 7.16 -0.50 -7.41
N ASN A 60 8.15 -1.37 -7.59
CA ASN A 60 8.48 -1.97 -8.88
C ASN A 60 7.74 -3.28 -9.14
N ARG A 61 7.55 -4.10 -8.10
CA ARG A 61 6.96 -5.43 -8.26
C ARG A 61 5.45 -5.43 -8.06
N PHE A 62 4.96 -4.68 -7.07
CA PHE A 62 3.56 -4.69 -6.66
C PHE A 62 2.84 -3.37 -6.88
N GLY A 63 3.51 -2.36 -7.43
CA GLY A 63 2.99 -0.99 -7.52
C GLY A 63 1.66 -0.91 -8.28
N ASN A 64 1.54 -1.63 -9.40
CA ASN A 64 0.31 -1.66 -10.19
C ASN A 64 -0.84 -2.34 -9.45
N GLN A 65 -0.58 -3.47 -8.80
CA GLN A 65 -1.57 -4.20 -8.02
C GLN A 65 -2.05 -3.37 -6.83
N LEU A 66 -1.13 -2.67 -6.16
CA LEU A 66 -1.44 -1.77 -5.05
C LEU A 66 -2.29 -0.59 -5.54
N LYS A 67 -1.89 0.10 -6.61
CA LYS A 67 -2.67 1.21 -7.19
C LYS A 67 -4.08 0.77 -7.61
N ASP A 68 -4.21 -0.34 -8.32
CA ASP A 68 -5.53 -0.82 -8.77
C ASP A 68 -6.42 -1.24 -7.59
N THR A 69 -5.84 -1.88 -6.58
CA THR A 69 -6.61 -2.34 -5.40
C THR A 69 -7.07 -1.17 -4.53
N PHE A 70 -6.22 -0.15 -4.35
CA PHE A 70 -6.57 1.04 -3.58
C PHE A 70 -7.25 2.14 -4.41
N LYS A 71 -7.44 1.91 -5.72
CA LYS A 71 -7.96 2.89 -6.69
C LYS A 71 -7.24 4.23 -6.60
N ALA A 72 -5.93 4.18 -6.44
CA ALA A 72 -5.08 5.34 -6.30
C ALA A 72 -4.54 5.80 -7.66
N ALA A 73 -4.61 7.10 -7.94
CA ALA A 73 -4.04 7.73 -9.12
C ALA A 73 -2.49 7.75 -9.04
N GLU A 74 -1.95 7.98 -7.85
CA GLU A 74 -0.52 8.08 -7.59
C GLU A 74 -0.04 7.05 -6.56
N LEU A 75 1.25 6.72 -6.61
CA LEU A 75 1.92 5.84 -5.64
C LEU A 75 3.21 6.51 -5.15
N ARG A 76 3.28 6.78 -3.84
CA ARG A 76 4.47 7.30 -3.17
C ARG A 76 4.96 6.27 -2.17
N VAL A 77 6.22 5.87 -2.32
CA VAL A 77 6.85 4.86 -1.46
C VAL A 77 8.11 5.47 -0.85
N TYR A 78 8.24 5.38 0.47
CA TYR A 78 9.44 5.78 1.18
C TYR A 78 9.85 4.72 2.21
N VAL A 79 11.12 4.74 2.59
CA VAL A 79 11.64 3.89 3.66
C VAL A 79 11.41 4.61 4.98
N ASP A 80 10.69 3.95 5.90
CA ASP A 80 10.48 4.39 7.27
C ASP A 80 11.83 4.28 8.01
N ARG A 81 12.59 5.39 8.05
CA ARG A 81 13.84 5.49 8.82
C ARG A 81 13.56 5.72 10.30
N SER A 82 12.62 4.97 10.87
CA SER A 82 12.44 4.98 12.32
C SER A 82 13.64 4.25 12.92
N GLU A 83 14.67 5.02 13.28
CA GLU A 83 15.74 4.63 14.22
C GLU A 83 15.18 4.44 15.64
#